data_AF-A0A935GZ24-F1
#
_entry.id   AF-A0A935GZ24-F1
#
_cell.length_a   1.000
_cell.length_b   1.000
_cell.length_c   1.000
_cell.angle_alpha   90.00
_cell.angle_beta   90.00
_cell.angle_gamma   90.00
#
_symmetry.space_group_name_H-M   'P 1'
#
loop_
_entity.id
_entity.type
_entity.pdbx_description
1 polymer ?
#
loop_
_entity_poly.entity_id
_entity_poly.type
_entity_poly.pdbx_seq_one_letter_code
_entity_poly.pdbx_strand_id
1 'polypeptide(L)'
;MEHIGVDSQPPRITPPRGPPLWDSCDASADEVLDALKELRFAWDAQVWRVAFAFDPHRQAILLVGGDKGGADQRRFYKRLITVADERYEEHLVSLSQQGKES
;
A
#
# COMPACT_ATOMS: atom_id res chain seq x y z
N MET A 1 6.90 37.99 9.83
CA MET A 1 6.58 36.85 8.95
C MET A 1 6.44 35.66 9.86
N GLU A 2 5.22 35.41 10.33
CA GLU A 2 4.96 34.34 11.30
C GLU A 2 5.14 33.01 10.59
N HIS A 3 6.14 32.25 11.02
CA HIS A 3 6.23 30.83 10.72
C HIS A 3 5.02 30.15 11.38
N ILE A 4 3.96 29.92 10.61
CA ILE A 4 2.97 28.88 10.92
C ILE A 4 3.72 27.56 10.85
N GLY A 5 4.38 27.20 11.95
CA GLY A 5 4.84 25.86 12.19
C GLY A 5 3.59 24.98 12.23
N VAL A 6 3.29 24.30 11.12
CA VAL A 6 2.37 23.16 11.16
C VAL A 6 2.99 22.19 12.15
N ASP A 7 2.38 22.07 13.32
CA ASP A 7 2.75 21.13 14.37
C ASP A 7 2.50 19.71 13.84
N SER A 8 3.42 19.24 13.03
CA SER A 8 3.34 18.01 12.27
C SER A 8 3.67 16.86 13.21
N GLN A 9 2.73 16.47 14.06
CA GLN A 9 2.92 15.32 14.95
C GLN A 9 3.22 14.08 14.10
N PRO A 10 4.34 13.37 14.31
CA PRO A 10 4.73 12.21 13.51
C PRO A 10 3.61 11.17 13.40
N PRO A 11 3.47 10.47 12.25
CA PRO A 11 2.37 9.54 12.04
C PRO A 11 2.47 8.40 13.05
N ARG A 12 1.36 8.08 13.71
CA ARG A 12 1.30 6.93 14.62
C ARG A 12 1.11 5.66 13.80
N ILE A 13 2.17 4.85 13.71
CA ILE A 13 2.11 3.53 13.09
C ILE A 13 1.42 2.58 14.06
N THR A 14 0.33 1.97 13.62
CA THR A 14 -0.39 0.96 14.40
C THR A 14 -0.04 -0.43 13.90
N PRO A 15 0.32 -1.38 14.79
CA PRO A 15 0.59 -2.75 14.36
C PRO A 15 -0.67 -3.35 13.73
N PRO A 16 -0.52 -4.19 12.68
CA PRO A 16 -1.67 -4.87 12.09
C PRO A 16 -2.33 -5.76 13.13
N ARG A 17 -3.66 -5.66 13.25
CA ARG A 17 -4.50 -6.58 14.02
C ARG A 17 -5.34 -7.39 13.05
N GLY A 18 -5.29 -8.71 13.19
CA GLY A 18 -6.04 -9.66 12.35
C GLY A 18 -5.40 -9.93 10.99
N PRO A 19 -5.97 -10.88 10.21
CA PRO A 19 -5.58 -11.10 8.83
C PRO A 19 -5.70 -9.82 7.98
N PRO A 20 -5.03 -9.75 6.82
CA PRO A 20 -5.22 -8.66 5.88
C PRO A 20 -6.71 -8.40 5.64
N LEU A 21 -7.13 -7.14 5.68
CA LEU A 21 -8.55 -6.79 5.57
C LEU A 21 -9.12 -7.15 4.18
N TRP A 22 -8.26 -7.34 3.19
CA TRP A 22 -8.64 -7.80 1.86
C TRP A 22 -8.94 -9.30 1.76
N ASP A 23 -8.63 -10.12 2.76
CA ASP A 23 -9.03 -11.53 2.79
C ASP A 23 -10.56 -11.70 2.84
N SER A 24 -11.29 -10.64 3.23
CA SER A 24 -12.75 -10.58 3.18
C SER A 24 -13.32 -10.12 1.83
N CYS A 25 -12.44 -9.72 0.91
CA CYS A 25 -12.80 -9.41 -0.46
C CYS A 25 -12.69 -10.70 -1.28
N ASP A 26 -13.70 -11.03 -2.08
CA ASP A 26 -13.67 -12.13 -3.07
C ASP A 26 -12.66 -11.86 -4.20
N ALA A 27 -11.46 -11.36 -3.89
CA ALA A 27 -10.35 -11.35 -4.82
C ALA A 27 -9.85 -12.80 -4.94
N SER A 28 -9.68 -13.27 -6.17
CA SER A 28 -8.95 -14.51 -6.44
C SER A 28 -7.59 -14.45 -5.76
N ALA A 29 -7.15 -15.58 -5.19
CA ALA A 29 -5.81 -15.71 -4.61
C ALA A 29 -4.78 -15.76 -5.74
N ASP A 30 -4.45 -14.61 -6.30
CA ASP A 30 -3.35 -14.44 -7.25
C ASP A 30 -2.03 -14.34 -6.45
N GLU A 31 -0.95 -14.97 -6.92
CA GLU A 31 0.35 -15.00 -6.21
C GLU A 31 0.90 -13.58 -5.88
N VAL A 32 0.49 -12.59 -6.67
CA VAL A 32 0.81 -11.18 -6.42
C VAL A 32 0.09 -10.63 -5.19
N LEU A 33 -1.17 -11.01 -4.98
CA LEU A 33 -1.95 -10.61 -3.81
C LEU A 33 -1.31 -11.11 -2.50
N ASP A 34 -0.70 -12.30 -2.54
CA ASP A 34 0.03 -12.88 -1.40
C ASP A 34 1.30 -12.09 -1.05
N ALA A 35 1.90 -11.38 -2.02
CA ALA A 35 3.09 -10.56 -1.80
C ALA A 35 2.77 -9.21 -1.13
N LEU A 36 1.56 -8.68 -1.35
CA LEU A 36 1.14 -7.36 -0.88
C LEU A 36 1.08 -7.30 0.66
N LYS A 37 1.52 -6.16 1.19
CA LYS A 37 1.51 -5.81 2.61
C LYS A 37 0.87 -4.44 2.82
N GLU A 38 0.38 -4.19 4.02
CA GLU A 38 -0.32 -2.95 4.35
C GLU A 38 0.39 -2.18 5.46
N LEU A 39 0.71 -0.91 5.20
CA LEU A 39 1.10 0.04 6.23
C LEU A 39 -0.14 0.79 6.72
N ARG A 40 -0.32 0.84 8.05
CA ARG A 40 -1.46 1.49 8.72
C ARG A 40 -1.00 2.63 9.61
N PHE A 41 -1.39 3.85 9.29
CA PHE A 41 -1.12 5.00 10.15
C PHE A 41 -2.25 6.03 10.10
N ALA A 42 -2.28 6.89 11.10
CA ALA A 42 -3.12 8.08 11.12
C ALA A 42 -2.22 9.31 10.96
N TRP A 43 -2.68 10.27 10.16
CA TRP A 43 -2.01 11.55 9.92
C TRP A 43 -3.06 12.59 9.57
N ASP A 44 -2.96 13.78 10.17
CA ASP A 44 -3.84 14.92 9.89
C ASP A 44 -5.36 14.56 9.92
N ALA A 45 -5.79 13.91 11.00
CA ALA A 45 -7.16 13.39 11.20
C ALA A 45 -7.66 12.36 10.15
N GLN A 46 -6.80 11.92 9.22
CA GLN A 46 -7.10 10.91 8.21
C GLN A 46 -6.55 9.54 8.57
N VAL A 47 -7.15 8.50 8.00
CA VAL A 47 -6.80 7.10 8.27
C VAL A 47 -6.15 6.51 7.03
N TRP A 48 -4.82 6.60 6.96
CA TRP A 48 -4.06 6.18 5.80
C TRP A 48 -3.85 4.67 5.77
N ARG A 49 -4.00 4.11 4.56
CA ARG A 49 -3.52 2.77 4.21
C ARG A 49 -2.62 2.88 3.00
N VAL A 50 -1.48 2.20 3.06
CA VAL A 50 -0.55 2.11 1.95
C VAL A 50 -0.27 0.63 1.66
N ALA A 51 -0.54 0.21 0.44
CA ALA A 51 -0.14 -1.10 -0.06
C ALA A 51 1.32 -1.02 -0.52
N PHE A 52 2.11 -2.00 -0.10
CA PHE A 52 3.53 -2.11 -0.45
C PHE A 52 3.92 -3.58 -0.63
N ALA A 53 5.00 -3.84 -1.35
CA ALA A 53 5.57 -5.18 -1.51
C ALA A 53 7.10 -5.13 -1.41
N PHE A 54 7.72 -6.30 -1.28
CA PHE A 54 9.16 -6.45 -1.46
C PHE A 54 9.40 -7.10 -2.82
N ASP A 55 10.27 -6.50 -3.63
CA ASP A 55 10.67 -7.10 -4.90
C ASP A 55 11.70 -8.24 -4.71
N PRO A 56 12.10 -8.96 -5.78
CA PRO A 56 13.11 -10.01 -5.70
C PRO A 56 14.49 -9.55 -5.17
N HIS A 57 14.79 -8.24 -5.24
CA HIS A 57 16.00 -7.63 -4.67
C HIS A 57 15.83 -7.23 -3.20
N ARG A 58 14.70 -7.59 -2.58
CA ARG A 58 14.33 -7.29 -1.18
C ARG A 58 14.19 -5.79 -0.92
N GLN A 59 13.86 -5.00 -1.95
CA GLN A 59 13.58 -3.58 -1.80
C GLN A 59 12.08 -3.37 -1.58
N ALA A 60 11.73 -2.54 -0.59
CA ALA A 60 10.34 -2.19 -0.32
C ALA A 60 9.84 -1.14 -1.32
N ILE A 61 8.68 -1.40 -1.91
CA ILE A 61 8.08 -0.53 -2.94
C ILE A 61 6.69 -0.14 -2.49
N LEU A 62 6.44 1.18 -2.43
CA LEU A 62 5.13 1.73 -2.12
C LEU A 62 4.32 1.79 -3.41
N LEU A 63 3.23 1.02 -3.48
CA LEU A 63 2.45 0.85 -4.70
C LEU A 63 1.30 1.83 -4.77
N VAL A 64 0.54 1.99 -3.68
CA VAL A 64 -0.59 2.92 -3.61
C VAL A 64 -0.93 3.27 -2.17
N GLY A 65 -1.28 4.53 -1.93
CA GLY A 65 -1.79 5.03 -0.65
C GLY A 65 -3.14 5.69 -0.80
N GLY A 66 -3.98 5.61 0.24
CA GLY A 66 -5.26 6.30 0.28
C GLY A 66 -5.80 6.50 1.68
N ASP A 67 -6.63 7.54 1.83
CA ASP A 67 -7.41 7.78 3.04
C ASP A 67 -8.64 6.87 3.07
N LYS A 68 -8.69 6.03 4.10
CA LYS A 68 -9.80 5.11 4.40
C LYS A 68 -10.94 5.82 5.14
N GLY A 69 -10.66 6.95 5.81
CA GLY A 69 -11.51 7.58 6.82
C GLY A 69 -12.93 7.94 6.39
N GLY A 70 -13.19 8.08 5.08
CA GLY A 70 -14.51 8.42 4.53
C GLY A 70 -15.05 7.47 3.46
N ALA A 71 -14.42 6.32 3.23
CA ALA A 71 -14.76 5.44 2.12
C ALA A 71 -15.53 4.17 2.55
N ASP A 72 -16.43 3.69 1.68
CA ASP A 72 -16.96 2.34 1.76
C ASP A 72 -15.79 1.35 1.80
N GLN A 73 -15.69 0.58 2.89
CA GLN A 73 -14.49 -0.21 3.16
C GLN A 73 -14.21 -1.22 2.05
N ARG A 74 -15.26 -1.83 1.49
CA ARG A 74 -15.14 -2.84 0.43
C ARG A 74 -14.64 -2.20 -0.86
N ARG A 75 -15.23 -1.05 -1.25
CA ARG A 75 -14.81 -0.31 -2.45
C ARG A 75 -13.40 0.23 -2.32
N PHE A 76 -13.04 0.75 -1.14
CA PHE A 76 -11.70 1.22 -0.83
C PHE A 76 -10.68 0.11 -1.04
N TYR A 77 -10.88 -1.05 -0.41
CA TYR A 77 -9.95 -2.16 -0.52
C TYR A 77 -9.89 -2.75 -1.91
N LYS A 78 -11.02 -2.91 -2.60
CA LYS A 78 -11.04 -3.34 -4.00
C LYS A 78 -10.15 -2.44 -4.86
N ARG A 79 -10.30 -1.12 -4.75
CA ARG A 79 -9.47 -0.17 -5.52
C ARG A 79 -8.01 -0.22 -5.10
N LEU A 80 -7.73 -0.27 -3.80
CA LEU A 80 -6.36 -0.31 -3.28
C LEU A 80 -5.62 -1.54 -3.81
N ILE A 81 -6.26 -2.70 -3.77
CA ILE A 81 -5.68 -3.96 -4.25
C ILE A 81 -5.48 -3.92 -5.76
N THR A 82 -6.52 -3.61 -6.56
CA THR A 82 -6.42 -3.58 -8.02
C THR A 82 -5.29 -2.68 -8.49
N VAL A 83 -5.15 -1.49 -7.91
CA VAL A 83 -4.07 -0.57 -8.30
C VAL A 83 -2.70 -1.04 -7.80
N ALA A 84 -2.63 -1.71 -6.65
CA ALA A 84 -1.37 -2.24 -6.13
C ALA A 84 -0.86 -3.41 -6.98
N ASP A 85 -1.77 -4.31 -7.36
CA ASP A 85 -1.54 -5.50 -8.17
C ASP A 85 -0.96 -5.13 -9.54
N GLU A 86 -1.67 -4.28 -10.29
CA GLU A 86 -1.23 -3.77 -11.59
C GLU A 86 0.18 -3.14 -11.53
N ARG A 87 0.43 -2.29 -10.53
CA ARG A 87 1.73 -1.61 -10.36
C ARG A 87 2.85 -2.56 -9.97
N TYR A 88 2.54 -3.63 -9.25
CA TYR A 88 3.55 -4.60 -8.85
C TYR A 88 3.95 -5.48 -10.04
N GLU A 89 2.99 -5.92 -10.85
CA GLU A 89 3.27 -6.63 -12.10
C GLU A 89 4.14 -5.79 -13.05
N GLU A 90 3.80 -4.52 -13.23
CA GLU A 90 4.61 -3.58 -14.03
C GLU A 90 6.05 -3.46 -13.50
N HIS A 91 6.22 -3.40 -12.18
CA HIS A 91 7.55 -3.34 -11.55
C HIS A 91 8.36 -4.62 -11.81
N LEU A 92 7.74 -5.80 -11.69
CA LEU A 92 8.41 -7.08 -11.97
C LEU A 92 8.83 -7.20 -13.43
N VAL A 93 7.98 -6.75 -14.36
CA VAL A 93 8.31 -6.71 -15.79
C VAL A 93 9.52 -5.80 -16.03
N SER A 94 9.53 -4.61 -15.44
CA SER A 94 10.65 -3.66 -15.55
C SER A 94 11.97 -4.24 -15.01
N LEU A 95 11.95 -4.90 -13.85
CA LEU A 95 13.14 -5.56 -13.29
C LEU A 95 13.69 -6.66 -14.22
N SER A 96 12.80 -7.43 -14.85
CA SER A 96 13.20 -8.51 -15.76
C SER A 96 13.91 -7.99 -17.03
N GLN A 97 13.63 -6.75 -17.43
CA GLN A 97 14.26 -6.10 -18.58
C GLN A 97 15.63 -5.53 -18.20
N GLN A 98 15.77 -4.95 -17.02
CA GLN A 98 17.04 -4.41 -16.52
C GLN A 98 18.12 -5.48 -16.33
N GLY A 99 17.74 -6.71 -15.96
CA GLY A 99 18.67 -7.84 -15.85
C GLY A 99 19.17 -8.43 -17.18
N LYS A 100 18.56 -8.05 -18.33
CA LYS A 100 18.97 -8.51 -19.67
C LYS A 100 19.95 -7.58 -20.38
N GLU A 101 20.14 -6.37 -19.86
CA GLU A 101 20.99 -5.33 -20.45
C GLU A 101 22.33 -5.14 -19.70
N SER A 102 22.64 -6.01 -18.73
CA SER A 102 23.90 -6.01 -17.96
C SER A 102 24.77 -7.23 -18.24
#